data_AF-A0A1E3PNA4-F1
#
_entry.id   AF-A0A1E3PNA4-F1
#
_cell.length_a   1.000
_cell.length_b   1.000
_cell.length_c   1.000
_cell.angle_alpha   90.00
_cell.angle_beta   90.00
_cell.angle_gamma   90.00
#
_symmetry.space_group_name_H-M   'P 1'
#
loop_
_entity.id
_entity.type
_entity.pdbx_description
1 polymer ?
#
loop_
_entity_poly.entity_id
_entity_poly.type
_entity_poly.pdbx_seq_one_letter_code
_entity_poly.pdbx_strand_id
1 'polypeptide(L)' 'STAFLNRVNRRDAPDYYNVIKKPMDLNTVMKKLKTFQYNSKKEFVDDVFLIWSNCLSYNTD' A
#
# COMPACT_ATOMS: atom_id res chain seq x y z
N SER A 1 -13.05 5.08 -1.92
CA SER A 1 -12.17 5.96 -1.15
C SER A 1 -10.93 6.28 -1.98
N THR A 2 -10.59 7.56 -2.17
CA THR A 2 -9.37 7.97 -2.88
C THR A 2 -8.09 7.77 -2.06
N ALA A 3 -8.22 7.58 -0.74
CA ALA A 3 -7.11 7.47 0.20
C ALA A 3 -6.14 6.31 -0.09
N PHE A 4 -6.61 5.24 -0.74
CA PHE A 4 -5.81 4.05 -1.03
C PHE A 4 -5.35 3.96 -2.49
N LEU A 5 -5.74 4.91 -3.34
CA LEU A 5 -5.47 4.84 -4.78
C LEU A 5 -4.00 5.12 -5.09
N ASN A 6 -3.41 6.10 -4.43
CA ASN A 6 -2.05 6.57 -4.67
C ASN A 6 -1.18 6.39 -3.43
N ARG A 7 0.14 6.39 -3.62
CA ARG A 7 1.09 6.45 -2.51
C ARG A 7 0.81 7.66 -1.61
N VAL A 8 0.96 7.44 -0.31
CA VAL A 8 0.84 8.50 0.69
C VAL A 8 1.87 9.59 0.43
N ASN A 9 1.42 10.84 0.37
CA ASN A 9 2.30 11.96 0.16
C ASN A 9 2.96 12.37 1.48
N ARG A 10 4.28 12.56 1.49
CA ARG A 10 5.04 13.05 2.66
C ARG A 10 4.59 14.43 3.13
N ARG A 11 4.00 15.24 2.26
CA ARG A 11 3.46 16.55 2.67
C ARG A 11 2.27 16.41 3.62
N ASP A 12 1.44 15.40 3.37
CA ASP A 12 0.21 15.16 4.13
C ASP A 12 0.47 14.31 5.38
N ALA A 13 1.50 13.45 5.33
CA ALA A 13 1.92 12.57 6.41
C ALA A 13 3.47 12.51 6.48
N PRO A 14 4.13 13.48 7.14
CA PRO A 14 5.60 13.65 7.10
C PRO A 14 6.42 12.47 7.62
N ASP A 15 5.89 11.74 8.60
CA ASP A 15 6.54 10.62 9.28
C ASP A 15 6.09 9.25 8.74
N TYR A 16 5.18 9.20 7.77
CA TYR A 16 4.59 7.95 7.26
C TYR A 16 5.65 6.91 6.86
N TYR A 17 6.68 7.33 6.14
CA TYR A 17 7.74 6.42 5.67
C TYR A 17 8.77 6.08 6.75
N ASN A 18 8.74 6.76 7.90
CA ASN A 18 9.52 6.38 9.07
C ASN A 18 8.81 5.25 9.84
N VAL A 19 7.47 5.29 9.89
CA VAL A 19 6.64 4.27 10.55
C VAL A 19 6.43 3.05 9.63
N ILE A 20 5.94 3.28 8.41
CA ILE A 20 5.58 2.25 7.45
C ILE A 20 6.78 1.91 6.55
N LYS A 21 7.31 0.70 6.73
CA LYS A 21 8.52 0.22 6.03
C LYS A 21 8.26 -0.30 4.62
N LYS A 22 7.07 -0.83 4.37
CA LYS A 22 6.66 -1.35 3.06
C LYS A 22 5.35 -0.69 2.60
N PRO A 23 5.42 0.54 2.06
CA PRO A 23 4.24 1.24 1.53
C PRO A 23 3.60 0.45 0.38
N MET A 24 2.27 0.50 0.30
CA MET A 24 1.50 -0.09 -0.79
C MET A 24 0.25 0.73 -1.06
N ASP A 25 -0.21 0.72 -2.31
CA ASP A 25 -1.39 1.44 -2.80
C ASP A 25 -1.99 0.69 -4.01
N LEU A 26 -3.26 0.98 -4.32
CA LEU A 26 -3.99 0.27 -5.36
C LEU A 26 -3.41 0.49 -6.76
N ASN A 27 -2.86 1.67 -7.08
CA ASN A 27 -2.20 1.89 -8.37
C ASN A 27 -0.92 1.06 -8.50
N THR A 28 -0.14 0.92 -7.43
CA THR A 28 1.02 0.02 -7.40
C THR A 28 0.59 -1.44 -7.58
N VAL A 29 -0.47 -1.90 -6.87
CA VAL A 29 -1.02 -3.27 -7.05
C VAL A 29 -1.46 -3.50 -8.50
N MET A 30 -2.21 -2.57 -9.08
CA MET A 30 -2.68 -2.66 -10.47
C MET A 30 -1.51 -2.67 -11.47
N LYS A 31 -0.46 -1.89 -11.23
CA LYS A 31 0.75 -1.91 -12.05
C LYS A 31 1.44 -3.28 -11.98
N LYS A 32 1.63 -3.82 -10.78
CA LYS A 32 2.24 -5.15 -10.58
C LYS A 32 1.45 -6.25 -11.27
N LEU A 33 0.12 -6.20 -11.18
CA LEU A 33 -0.76 -7.15 -11.85
C LEU A 33 -0.64 -7.07 -13.38
N LYS A 34 -0.74 -5.87 -13.97
CA LYS A 34 -0.64 -5.65 -15.42
C LYS A 34 0.73 -5.97 -16.01
N THR A 35 1.77 -5.94 -15.18
CA THR A 35 3.15 -6.22 -15.58
C THR A 35 3.61 -7.61 -15.16
N PHE A 36 2.68 -8.50 -14.78
CA PHE A 36 2.94 -9.90 -14.42
C PHE A 36 4.00 -10.08 -13.33
N GLN A 37 4.06 -9.16 -12.36
CA GLN A 37 5.01 -9.23 -11.23
C GLN A 37 4.54 -10.12 -10.07
N TYR A 38 3.34 -10.68 -10.16
CA TYR A 38 2.82 -11.62 -9.17
C TYR A 38 2.96 -13.04 -9.70
N ASN A 39 3.78 -13.85 -9.03
CA ASN A 39 3.98 -15.26 -9.37
C ASN A 39 2.87 -16.15 -8.79
N SER A 40 2.08 -15.62 -7.86
CA SER A 40 0.96 -16.33 -7.27
C SER A 40 -0.19 -15.40 -6.86
N LYS A 41 -1.39 -15.98 -6.73
CA LYS A 41 -2.55 -15.27 -6.15
C LYS A 41 -2.26 -14.78 -4.73
N LYS A 42 -1.44 -15.53 -3.97
CA LYS A 42 -1.06 -15.17 -2.61
C LYS A 42 -0.30 -13.84 -2.57
N GLU A 43 0.67 -13.63 -3.44
CA GLU A 43 1.43 -12.37 -3.48
C GLU A 43 0.55 -11.15 -3.78
N PHE A 44 -0.44 -11.31 -4.68
CA PHE A 44 -1.43 -10.27 -4.96
C PHE A 44 -2.28 -9.95 -3.72
N VAL A 45 -2.81 -10.99 -3.07
CA VAL A 45 -3.62 -10.87 -1.86
C VAL A 45 -2.82 -10.23 -0.72
N ASP A 46 -1.56 -10.63 -0.55
CA ASP A 46 -0.66 -10.08 0.48
C ASP A 46 -0.44 -8.57 0.30
N ASP A 47 -0.26 -8.08 -0.93
CA ASP A 47 -0.13 -6.63 -1.17
C ASP A 47 -1.46 -5.88 -0.95
N VAL A 48 -2.62 -6.47 -1.26
CA VAL A 48 -3.91 -5.87 -0.95
C VAL A 48 -4.12 -5.77 0.57
N PHE A 49 -3.82 -6.83 1.32
CA PHE A 49 -3.87 -6.80 2.79
C PHE A 49 -2.86 -5.85 3.39
N LEU A 50 -1.70 -5.66 2.76
CA LEU A 50 -0.68 -4.72 3.22
C LEU A 50 -1.18 -3.27 3.21
N ILE A 51 -2.03 -2.87 2.24
CA ILE A 51 -2.66 -1.55 2.24
C ILE A 51 -3.48 -1.35 3.52
N TRP A 52 -4.29 -2.35 3.87
CA TRP A 52 -5.11 -2.33 5.09
C TRP A 52 -4.24 -2.34 6.36
N SER A 53 -3.25 -3.23 6.43
CA SER A 53 -2.33 -3.32 7.57
C SER A 53 -1.58 -2.01 7.80
N ASN A 54 -1.05 -1.40 6.75
CA ASN A 54 -0.35 -0.11 6.85
C ASN A 54 -1.29 0.99 7.32
N CYS A 55 -2.55 0.98 6.86
CA CYS A 55 -3.56 1.93 7.30
C CYS A 55 -3.83 1.80 8.80
N LEU A 56 -4.06 0.59 9.29
CA LEU A 56 -4.29 0.35 10.72
C LEU A 56 -3.06 0.68 11.56
N SER A 57 -1.86 0.30 11.11
CA SER A 57 -0.63 0.58 11.86
C SER A 57 -0.32 2.08 11.96
N TYR A 58 -0.64 2.88 10.93
CA TYR A 58 -0.34 4.31 10.93
C TYR A 58 -1.45 5.16 11.56
N ASN A 59 -2.72 4.84 11.28
CA ASN A 59 -3.87 5.63 11.72
C ASN A 59 -4.52 5.03 12.98
N THR A 60 -3.69 4.63 13.94
CA THR A 60 -4.19 4.20 15.25
C THR A 60 -4.58 5.43 16.06
N ASP A 61 -5.88 5.58 16.33
CA ASP A 61 -6.38 6.40 17.44
C ASP A 61 -5.97 5.77 18.79
#